data_AF-A0A4U8SZC6-F1
#
_entry.id   AF-A0A4U8SZC6-F1
#
_cell.length_a   1.000
_cell.length_b   1.000
_cell.length_c   1.000
_cell.angle_alpha   90.00
_cell.angle_beta   90.00
_cell.angle_gamma   90.00
#
_symmetry.space_group_name_H-M   'P 1'
#
loop_
_entity.id
_entity.type
_entity.pdbx_description
1 polymer ?
#
loop_
_entity_poly.entity_id
_entity_poly.type
_entity_poly.pdbx_seq_one_letter_code
_entity_poly.pdbx_strand_id
1 'polypeptide(L)'
;MLTSLRKLKFGTKMNLIVAIVVLVCIGIMAIVILSQSRSTLDKEAKTMLYNVAKRHANNIAPIFDESFALLENTQGVINNFLKAGITLDNKTIDESVSSLLDTSNWAKYAYVFLFEPYAHNGLQKDFVSKNGKSGYLMIYRDDDPTRIRV
;
A
#
# COMPACT_ATOMS: atom_id res chain seq x y z
N MET A 1 38.42 -17.80 46.42
CA MET A 1 38.41 -18.74 45.29
C MET A 1 39.82 -19.20 44.88
N LEU A 2 40.86 -18.34 44.89
CA LEU A 2 42.24 -18.72 44.56
C LEU A 2 42.92 -19.74 45.52
N THR A 3 42.45 -19.87 46.76
CA THR A 3 43.09 -20.71 47.79
C THR A 3 42.95 -22.22 47.52
N SER A 4 41.94 -22.65 46.76
CA SER A 4 41.72 -24.07 46.43
C SER A 4 42.71 -24.61 45.40
N LEU A 5 43.19 -23.76 44.50
CA LEU A 5 44.13 -24.11 43.42
C LEU A 5 45.50 -24.55 43.92
N ARG A 6 45.87 -24.15 45.13
CA ARG A 6 47.20 -24.41 45.70
C ARG A 6 47.40 -25.89 46.06
N LYS A 7 46.32 -26.63 46.37
CA LYS A 7 46.33 -28.06 46.76
C LYS A 7 46.27 -29.06 45.60
N LEU A 8 46.20 -28.61 44.34
CA LEU A 8 46.10 -29.53 43.20
C LEU A 8 47.45 -30.14 42.76
N LYS A 9 47.42 -31.39 42.30
CA LYS A 9 48.55 -32.10 41.69
C LYS A 9 49.08 -31.32 40.48
N PHE A 10 50.39 -31.40 40.23
CA PHE A 10 51.09 -30.60 39.21
C PHE A 10 50.44 -30.67 37.82
N GLY A 11 50.01 -31.87 37.40
CA GLY A 11 49.33 -32.07 36.11
C GLY A 11 48.01 -31.29 35.95
N THR A 12 47.24 -31.13 37.03
CA THR A 12 45.96 -30.41 36.96
C THR A 12 46.15 -28.89 36.94
N LYS A 13 47.22 -28.36 37.57
CA LYS A 13 47.57 -26.94 37.48
C LYS A 13 47.95 -26.54 36.04
N MET A 14 48.72 -27.39 35.36
CA MET A 14 49.10 -27.15 33.96
C MET A 14 47.88 -27.19 33.03
N ASN A 15 47.01 -28.20 33.18
CA ASN A 15 45.79 -28.31 32.38
C ASN A 15 44.83 -27.13 32.60
N LEU A 16 44.73 -26.61 33.83
CA LEU A 16 43.90 -25.46 34.15
C LEU A 16 44.36 -24.19 33.43
N ILE A 17 45.67 -23.95 33.34
CA ILE A 17 46.23 -22.79 32.62
C ILE A 17 45.91 -22.89 31.14
N VAL A 18 46.10 -24.07 30.54
CA VAL A 18 45.77 -24.31 29.12
C VAL A 18 44.28 -24.09 28.88
N ALA A 19 43.41 -24.59 29.76
CA ALA A 19 41.97 -24.38 29.65
C ALA A 19 41.58 -22.90 29.69
N ILE A 20 42.22 -22.09 30.56
CA ILE A 20 41.97 -20.64 30.63
C ILE A 20 42.38 -19.95 29.33
N VAL A 21 43.55 -20.29 28.78
CA VAL A 21 44.03 -19.70 27.50
C VAL A 21 43.07 -20.02 26.36
N VAL A 22 42.62 -21.27 26.26
CA VAL A 22 41.65 -21.69 25.25
C VAL A 22 40.33 -20.93 25.41
N LEU A 23 39.85 -20.77 26.65
CA LEU A 23 38.61 -20.06 26.94
C LEU A 23 38.71 -18.58 26.55
N VAL A 24 39.85 -17.94 26.80
CA VAL A 24 40.12 -16.56 26.36
C VAL A 24 40.12 -16.45 24.83
N CYS A 25 40.80 -17.36 24.12
CA CYS A 25 40.81 -17.36 22.66
C CYS A 25 39.40 -17.50 22.06
N ILE A 26 38.59 -18.42 22.59
CA ILE A 26 37.21 -18.59 22.15
C ILE A 26 36.38 -17.34 22.45
N GLY A 27 36.57 -16.72 23.62
CA GLY A 27 35.89 -15.48 24.00
C GLY A 27 36.19 -14.34 23.03
N ILE A 28 37.47 -14.14 22.66
CA ILE A 28 37.88 -13.11 21.70
C ILE A 28 37.25 -13.39 20.32
N MET A 29 37.33 -14.63 19.84
CA MET A 29 36.70 -15.00 18.56
C MET A 29 35.19 -14.76 18.56
N ALA A 30 34.49 -15.12 19.63
CA ALA A 30 33.06 -14.90 19.77
C ALA A 30 32.70 -13.41 19.69
N ILE A 31 33.47 -12.54 20.34
CA ILE A 31 33.25 -11.07 20.30
C ILE A 31 33.42 -10.53 18.88
N VAL A 32 34.46 -10.98 18.15
CA VAL A 32 34.72 -10.55 16.78
C VAL A 32 33.57 -10.98 15.85
N ILE A 33 33.18 -12.26 15.92
CA ILE A 33 32.08 -12.80 15.11
C ILE A 33 30.78 -12.05 15.41
N LEU A 34 30.43 -11.87 16.68
CA LEU A 34 29.22 -11.15 17.07
C LEU A 34 29.20 -9.72 16.54
N SER A 35 30.34 -9.02 16.60
CA SER A 35 30.43 -7.64 16.12
C SER A 35 30.26 -7.55 14.60
N GLN A 36 30.91 -8.43 13.86
CA GLN A 36 30.79 -8.48 12.40
C GLN A 36 29.38 -8.90 11.98
N SER A 37 28.85 -9.99 12.54
CA SER A 37 27.51 -10.48 12.26
C SER A 37 26.43 -9.45 12.55
N ARG A 38 26.54 -8.67 13.63
CA ARG A 38 25.58 -7.57 13.91
C ARG A 38 25.56 -6.53 12.80
N SER A 39 26.74 -6.08 12.34
CA SER A 39 26.81 -5.08 11.27
C SER A 39 26.25 -5.59 9.94
N THR A 40 26.54 -6.85 9.59
CA THR A 40 26.05 -7.49 8.37
C THR A 40 24.54 -7.71 8.44
N LEU A 41 24.05 -8.23 9.56
CA LEU A 41 22.64 -8.51 9.76
C LEU A 41 21.80 -7.24 9.77
N ASP A 42 22.28 -6.14 10.37
CA ASP A 42 21.59 -4.85 10.31
C ASP A 42 21.51 -4.31 8.87
N LYS A 43 22.62 -4.40 8.11
CA LYS A 43 22.66 -3.97 6.70
C LYS A 43 21.72 -4.80 5.82
N GLU A 44 21.75 -6.12 5.98
CA GLU A 44 20.88 -7.03 5.23
C GLU A 44 19.42 -6.84 5.62
N ALA A 45 19.10 -6.71 6.91
CA ALA A 45 17.75 -6.44 7.38
C ALA A 45 17.20 -5.14 6.80
N LYS A 46 17.98 -4.04 6.82
CA LYS A 46 17.59 -2.77 6.20
C LYS A 46 17.35 -2.90 4.71
N THR A 47 18.23 -3.60 4.01
CA THR A 47 18.11 -3.82 2.56
C THR A 47 16.88 -4.66 2.24
N MET A 48 16.64 -5.72 3.01
CA MET A 48 15.47 -6.59 2.87
C MET A 48 14.18 -5.81 3.10
N LEU A 49 14.08 -5.05 4.21
CA LEU A 49 12.93 -4.23 4.53
C LEU A 49 12.67 -3.18 3.44
N TYR A 50 13.72 -2.51 2.97
CA TYR A 50 13.60 -1.53 1.88
C TYR A 50 13.11 -2.18 0.58
N ASN A 51 13.65 -3.34 0.21
CA ASN A 51 13.24 -4.05 -1.01
C ASN A 51 11.80 -4.55 -0.91
N VAL A 52 11.38 -5.03 0.26
CA VAL A 52 9.99 -5.44 0.51
C VAL A 52 9.06 -4.24 0.43
N ALA A 53 9.39 -3.12 1.08
CA ALA A 53 8.62 -1.89 1.00
C ALA A 53 8.51 -1.37 -0.43
N LYS A 54 9.63 -1.33 -1.17
CA LYS A 54 9.66 -0.94 -2.58
C LYS A 54 8.81 -1.87 -3.45
N ARG A 55 8.85 -3.18 -3.20
CA ARG A 55 8.01 -4.16 -3.92
C ARG A 55 6.53 -3.94 -3.64
N HIS A 56 6.14 -3.66 -2.40
CA HIS A 56 4.76 -3.31 -2.08
C HIS A 56 4.33 -2.01 -2.75
N ALA A 57 5.17 -0.97 -2.72
CA ALA A 57 4.90 0.27 -3.44
C ALA A 57 4.75 0.05 -4.95
N ASN A 58 5.65 -0.73 -5.57
CA ASN A 58 5.59 -1.07 -6.99
C ASN A 58 4.38 -1.95 -7.36
N ASN A 59 3.80 -2.69 -6.40
CA ASN A 59 2.57 -3.45 -6.64
C ASN A 59 1.33 -2.58 -6.52
N ILE A 60 1.36 -1.56 -5.66
CA ILE A 60 0.22 -0.68 -5.38
C ILE A 60 0.13 0.49 -6.36
N ALA A 61 1.26 1.07 -6.77
CA ALA A 61 1.28 2.21 -7.68
C ALA A 61 0.53 1.95 -9.02
N PRO A 62 0.71 0.80 -9.69
CA PRO A 62 -0.02 0.50 -10.92
C PRO A 62 -1.55 0.41 -10.72
N ILE A 63 -2.00 -0.04 -9.55
CA ILE A 63 -3.43 -0.12 -9.22
C ILE A 63 -4.05 1.28 -9.18
N PHE A 64 -3.34 2.24 -8.58
CA PHE A 64 -3.77 3.63 -8.57
C PHE A 64 -3.69 4.26 -9.95
N ASP A 65 -2.60 4.05 -10.69
CA ASP A 65 -2.44 4.58 -12.04
C ASP A 65 -3.54 4.10 -12.99
N GLU A 66 -3.89 2.80 -12.93
CA GLU A 66 -5.01 2.23 -13.70
C GLU A 66 -6.35 2.86 -13.28
N SER A 67 -6.59 3.00 -11.97
CA SER A 67 -7.82 3.63 -11.45
C SER A 67 -7.96 5.09 -11.89
N PHE A 68 -6.86 5.85 -11.87
CA PHE A 68 -6.85 7.24 -12.33
C PHE A 68 -7.00 7.34 -13.85
N ALA A 69 -6.36 6.46 -14.63
CA ALA A 69 -6.52 6.43 -16.08
C ALA A 69 -7.96 6.12 -16.50
N LEU A 70 -8.61 5.15 -15.83
CA LEU A 70 -10.03 4.85 -16.04
C LEU A 70 -10.92 6.05 -15.69
N LEU A 71 -10.66 6.69 -14.54
CA LEU A 71 -11.41 7.88 -14.13
C LEU A 71 -11.24 9.05 -15.11
N GLU A 72 -10.03 9.33 -15.56
CA GLU A 72 -9.73 10.38 -16.53
C GLU A 72 -10.40 10.09 -17.88
N ASN A 73 -10.41 8.82 -18.31
CA ASN A 73 -11.09 8.41 -19.53
C ASN A 73 -12.60 8.67 -19.44
N THR A 74 -13.26 8.20 -18.39
CA THR A 74 -14.70 8.38 -18.19
C THR A 74 -15.06 9.86 -18.01
N GLN A 75 -14.23 10.64 -17.30
CA GLN A 75 -14.39 12.08 -17.20
C GLN A 75 -14.26 12.74 -18.58
N GLY A 76 -13.29 12.32 -19.40
CA GLY A 76 -13.10 12.80 -20.77
C GLY A 76 -14.33 12.55 -21.64
N VAL A 77 -14.91 11.35 -21.55
CA VAL A 77 -16.15 10.97 -22.25
C VAL A 77 -17.32 11.89 -21.83
N ILE A 78 -17.56 12.03 -20.53
CA ILE A 78 -18.63 12.90 -19.98
C ILE A 78 -18.42 14.36 -20.40
N ASN A 79 -17.18 14.86 -20.32
CA ASN A 79 -16.85 16.23 -20.68
C ASN A 79 -17.03 16.50 -22.19
N ASN A 80 -16.75 15.51 -23.04
CA ASN A 80 -16.98 15.63 -24.48
C ASN A 80 -18.47 15.73 -24.81
N PHE A 81 -19.33 14.98 -24.12
CA PHE A 81 -20.79 15.11 -24.25
C PHE A 81 -21.28 16.49 -23.81
N LEU A 82 -20.77 17.00 -22.68
CA LEU A 82 -21.07 18.35 -22.19
C LEU A 82 -20.65 19.45 -23.19
N LYS A 83 -19.44 19.34 -23.76
CA LYS A 83 -18.92 20.29 -24.75
C LYS A 83 -19.66 20.23 -26.08
N ALA A 84 -20.18 19.06 -26.47
CA ALA A 84 -20.97 18.88 -27.68
C ALA A 84 -22.38 19.50 -27.59
N GLY A 85 -22.76 20.06 -26.44
CA GLY A 85 -24.09 20.65 -26.24
C GLY A 85 -25.22 19.62 -26.20
N ILE A 86 -24.89 18.34 -26.06
CA ILE A 86 -25.85 17.26 -25.91
C ILE A 86 -26.28 17.26 -24.45
N THR A 87 -27.57 17.46 -24.19
CA THR A 87 -28.16 17.22 -22.87
C THR A 87 -27.84 15.80 -22.45
N LEU A 88 -27.00 15.62 -21.42
CA LEU A 88 -26.75 14.29 -20.88
C LEU A 88 -28.09 13.73 -20.37
N ASP A 89 -28.50 12.62 -20.96
CA ASP A 89 -29.54 11.79 -20.39
C ASP A 89 -28.95 11.09 -19.16
N ASN A 90 -29.73 10.97 -18.08
CA ASN A 90 -29.29 10.29 -16.86
C ASN A 90 -28.78 8.88 -17.18
N LYS A 91 -29.38 8.23 -18.18
CA LYS A 91 -28.99 6.91 -18.66
C LYS A 91 -27.55 6.84 -19.17
N THR A 92 -27.06 7.87 -19.87
CA THR A 92 -25.68 7.88 -20.40
C THR A 92 -24.64 8.06 -19.29
N ILE A 93 -24.98 8.84 -18.25
CA ILE A 93 -24.14 8.99 -17.06
C ILE A 93 -24.14 7.68 -16.27
N ASP A 94 -25.32 7.09 -16.04
CA ASP A 94 -25.47 5.80 -15.36
C ASP A 94 -24.68 4.70 -16.05
N GLU A 95 -24.78 4.56 -17.37
CA GLU A 95 -24.02 3.57 -18.15
C GLU A 95 -22.51 3.81 -18.12
N SER A 96 -22.08 5.07 -18.20
CA SER A 96 -20.65 5.43 -18.18
C SER A 96 -20.01 5.16 -16.81
N VAL A 97 -20.74 5.46 -15.72
CA VAL A 97 -20.25 5.25 -14.35
C VAL A 97 -20.37 3.79 -13.93
N SER A 98 -21.43 3.08 -14.35
CA SER A 98 -21.55 1.64 -14.16
C SER A 98 -20.43 0.90 -14.90
N SER A 99 -20.13 1.29 -16.15
CA SER A 99 -19.03 0.70 -16.92
C SER A 99 -17.67 0.97 -16.28
N LEU A 100 -17.45 2.16 -15.69
CA LEU A 100 -16.25 2.46 -14.91
C LEU A 100 -16.12 1.55 -13.67
N LEU A 101 -17.22 1.30 -12.96
CA LEU A 101 -17.23 0.41 -11.79
C LEU A 101 -17.01 -1.05 -12.20
N ASP A 102 -17.71 -1.54 -13.24
CA ASP A 102 -17.55 -2.90 -13.77
C ASP A 102 -16.13 -3.16 -14.30
N THR A 103 -15.48 -2.13 -14.86
CA THR A 103 -14.10 -2.24 -15.37
C THR A 103 -13.06 -2.12 -14.25
N SER A 104 -13.40 -1.49 -13.14
CA SER A 104 -12.47 -1.29 -12.03
C SER A 104 -12.52 -2.47 -11.04
N ASN A 105 -11.47 -3.28 -11.04
CA ASN A 105 -11.35 -4.39 -10.09
C ASN A 105 -11.10 -3.93 -8.63
N TRP A 106 -10.92 -2.63 -8.40
CA TRP A 106 -10.48 -2.07 -7.10
C TRP A 106 -11.41 -0.97 -6.55
N ALA A 107 -12.32 -0.41 -7.37
CA ALA A 107 -13.25 0.63 -6.96
C ALA A 107 -14.62 0.04 -6.61
N LYS A 108 -15.08 0.25 -5.37
CA LYS A 108 -16.42 -0.19 -4.92
C LYS A 108 -17.49 0.91 -5.02
N TYR A 109 -17.04 2.16 -5.08
CA TYR A 109 -17.90 3.34 -5.08
C TYR A 109 -17.39 4.32 -6.11
N ALA A 110 -18.32 4.91 -6.86
CA ALA A 110 -18.05 6.02 -7.76
C ALA A 110 -19.08 7.11 -7.47
N TYR A 111 -18.68 8.37 -7.58
CA TYR A 111 -19.60 9.49 -7.45
C TYR A 111 -19.39 10.45 -8.61
N VAL A 112 -20.49 11.02 -9.08
CA VAL A 112 -20.46 12.07 -10.10
C VAL A 112 -21.14 13.30 -9.53
N PHE A 113 -20.44 14.42 -9.60
CA PHE A 113 -20.93 15.72 -9.16
C PHE A 113 -21.01 16.67 -10.35
N LEU A 114 -22.22 17.09 -10.70
CA LEU A 114 -22.50 18.01 -11.82
C LEU A 114 -22.99 19.35 -11.30
N PHE A 115 -22.52 20.46 -11.88
CA PHE A 115 -23.01 21.79 -11.53
C PHE A 115 -24.26 22.17 -12.34
N GLU A 116 -25.14 22.99 -11.73
CA GLU A 116 -26.42 23.52 -12.25
C GLU A 116 -26.53 23.81 -13.76
N PRO A 117 -25.57 24.49 -14.43
CA PRO A 117 -25.70 24.80 -15.86
C PRO A 117 -25.65 23.57 -16.80
N TYR A 118 -25.34 22.39 -16.26
CA TYR A 118 -25.19 21.14 -17.02
C TYR A 118 -26.22 20.07 -16.63
N ALA A 119 -27.13 20.37 -15.71
CA ALA A 119 -28.18 19.45 -15.28
C ALA A 119 -29.34 19.45 -16.29
N HIS A 120 -29.86 18.27 -16.61
CA HIS A 120 -31.01 18.10 -17.50
C HIS A 120 -32.22 18.88 -16.95
N ASN A 121 -32.87 19.68 -17.80
CA ASN A 121 -34.10 20.39 -17.45
C ASN A 121 -35.19 19.36 -17.08
N GLY A 122 -35.45 19.19 -15.77
CA GLY A 122 -36.71 18.60 -15.31
C GLY A 122 -36.67 17.41 -14.35
N LEU A 123 -35.58 17.14 -13.60
CA LEU A 123 -35.64 16.08 -12.58
C LEU A 123 -35.24 16.52 -11.16
N GLN A 124 -36.29 16.56 -10.33
CA GLN A 124 -36.39 16.39 -8.89
C GLN A 124 -35.80 17.51 -7.99
N LYS A 125 -36.74 18.24 -7.37
CA LYS A 125 -36.56 19.19 -6.27
C LYS A 125 -35.83 18.63 -5.03
N ASP A 126 -35.49 17.34 -5.00
CA ASP A 126 -34.94 16.64 -3.85
C ASP A 126 -33.39 16.56 -3.83
N PHE A 127 -32.72 17.02 -4.89
CA PHE A 127 -31.24 17.00 -4.98
C PHE A 127 -30.60 18.40 -5.06
N VAL A 128 -31.29 19.42 -4.54
CA VAL A 128 -30.84 20.82 -4.57
C VAL A 128 -30.33 21.25 -3.20
N SER A 129 -29.01 21.52 -3.11
CA SER A 129 -28.40 22.15 -1.93
C SER A 129 -28.96 23.57 -1.75
N LYS A 130 -29.47 23.89 -0.56
CA LYS A 130 -30.14 25.17 -0.19
C LYS A 130 -29.28 26.45 -0.34
N ASN A 131 -28.07 26.38 -0.90
CA ASN A 131 -27.08 27.46 -0.87
C ASN A 131 -26.72 28.09 -2.23
N GLY A 132 -27.55 27.93 -3.26
CA GLY A 132 -27.41 28.71 -4.51
C GLY A 132 -26.15 28.42 -5.33
N LYS A 133 -25.54 27.24 -5.12
CA LYS A 133 -24.51 26.63 -5.97
C LYS A 133 -24.92 25.19 -6.19
N SER A 134 -26.08 25.00 -6.80
CA SER A 134 -26.73 23.70 -6.78
C SER A 134 -26.01 22.78 -7.75
N GLY A 135 -25.46 21.70 -7.21
CA GLY A 135 -24.90 20.61 -8.00
C GLY A 135 -25.64 19.33 -7.65
N TYR A 136 -25.74 18.46 -8.63
CA TYR A 136 -26.36 17.15 -8.52
C TYR A 136 -25.29 16.11 -8.22
N LEU A 137 -25.50 15.31 -7.16
CA LEU A 137 -24.60 14.25 -6.73
C LEU A 137 -25.28 12.89 -6.96
N MET A 138 -24.74 12.11 -7.90
CA MET A 138 -25.07 10.69 -8.04
C MET A 138 -24.00 9.86 -7.35
N ILE A 139 -24.43 8.92 -6.51
CA ILE A 139 -23.54 7.95 -5.85
C ILE A 139 -23.88 6.58 -6.40
N TYR A 140 -22.89 5.94 -7.01
CA TYR A 140 -22.98 4.59 -7.54
C TYR A 140 -22.21 3.66 -6.62
N ARG A 141 -22.85 2.55 -6.29
CA ARG A 141 -22.26 1.48 -5.50
C ARG A 141 -22.32 0.22 -6.32
N ASP A 142 -21.17 -0.41 -6.49
CA ASP A 142 -21.12 -1.75 -7.03
C ASP A 142 -21.26 -2.75 -5.88
N ASP A 143 -22.28 -3.60 -5.96
CA ASP A 143 -22.51 -4.68 -4.98
C ASP A 143 -21.78 -5.98 -5.38
N ASP A 144 -21.19 -6.08 -6.58
CA ASP A 144 -20.43 -7.25 -7.03
C ASP A 144 -19.31 -6.90 -8.07
N PRO A 145 -18.13 -6.43 -7.61
CA PRO A 145 -17.02 -6.01 -8.48
C PRO A 145 -16.36 -7.14 -9.28
N THR A 146 -16.84 -8.38 -9.14
CA THR A 146 -16.33 -9.58 -9.83
C THR A 146 -17.23 -10.10 -10.94
N ARG A 147 -18.41 -9.49 -11.15
CA ARG A 147 -19.41 -10.03 -12.06
C ARG A 147 -19.31 -9.35 -13.44
N ILE A 148 -18.45 -9.88 -14.30
CA ILE A 148 -18.43 -9.52 -15.73
C ILE A 148 -19.83 -9.76 -16.31
N ARG A 149 -20.57 -8.69 -16.59
CA ARG A 149 -21.80 -8.77 -17.38
C ARG A 149 -21.41 -8.81 -18.85
N VAL A 150 -21.36 -10.04 -19.39
CA VAL A 150 -21.26 -10.33 -20.83
C VAL A 150 -22.56 -9.90 -21.53
#